data_AF-A0A1G6VQA6-F1
#
_entry.id   AF-A0A1G6VQA6-F1
#
_cell.length_a   1.000
_cell.length_b   1.000
_cell.length_c   1.000
_cell.angle_alpha   90.00
_cell.angle_beta   90.00
_cell.angle_gamma   90.00
#
_symmetry.space_group_name_H-M   'P 1'
#
loop_
_entity.id
_entity.type
_entity.pdbx_description
1 polymer ?
#
loop_
_entity_poly.entity_id
_entity_poly.type
_entity_poly.pdbx_seq_one_letter_code
_entity_poly.pdbx_strand_id
1 'polypeptide(L)'
;MVELPVLGAHPVPGDSLGSGAAGIALLPFEQARLETAPQAAAHRWATTMTRGPVTAHPDHACLYRDAPAVAFALHTADHPAYAAALDTLDEHIATVTRHRLSRCSHTIP
;
A
#
# COMPACT_ATOMS: atom_id res chain seq x y z
N MET A 1 -6.86 -7.78 26.89
CA MET A 1 -7.95 -7.39 25.99
C MET A 1 -8.08 -5.88 26.08
N VAL A 2 -7.45 -5.15 25.15
CA VAL A 2 -7.47 -3.68 25.13
C VAL A 2 -8.43 -3.28 24.00
N GLU A 3 -9.58 -2.74 24.39
CA GLU A 3 -10.53 -2.08 23.48
C GLU A 3 -9.94 -0.73 23.08
N LEU A 4 -9.78 -0.49 21.77
CA LEU A 4 -9.45 0.83 21.21
C LEU A 4 -10.74 1.44 20.62
N PRO A 5 -10.92 2.77 20.76
CA PRO A 5 -12.19 3.44 20.49
C PRO A 5 -12.54 3.42 19.00
N VAL A 6 -13.82 3.11 18.70
CA VAL A 6 -14.42 3.23 17.37
C VAL A 6 -14.53 4.72 17.01
N LEU A 7 -13.51 5.25 16.34
CA LEU A 7 -13.59 6.51 15.62
C LEU A 7 -14.27 6.24 14.27
N GLY A 8 -15.53 6.62 14.12
CA GLY A 8 -16.30 6.75 12.86
C GLY A 8 -16.06 5.66 11.80
N ALA A 9 -17.02 4.74 11.64
CA ALA A 9 -16.96 3.60 10.72
C ALA A 9 -16.75 3.99 9.23
N HIS A 10 -15.51 4.28 8.85
CA HIS A 10 -14.99 3.95 7.53
C HIS A 10 -14.35 2.57 7.66
N PRO A 11 -14.67 1.59 6.79
CA PRO A 11 -13.96 0.32 6.78
C PRO A 11 -12.46 0.62 6.71
N VAL A 12 -11.68 0.06 7.64
CA VAL A 12 -10.22 0.23 7.66
C VAL A 12 -9.66 -0.03 6.27
N PRO A 13 -9.11 0.98 5.58
CA PRO A 13 -8.70 0.81 4.19
C PRO A 13 -7.59 -0.24 4.10
N GLY A 14 -7.71 -1.17 3.16
CA GLY A 14 -6.69 -2.20 2.92
C GLY A 14 -5.32 -1.59 2.59
N ASP A 15 -5.32 -0.38 2.04
CA ASP A 15 -4.18 0.40 1.60
C ASP A 15 -3.56 1.29 2.70
N SER A 16 -3.81 1.07 3.99
CA SER A 16 -3.17 1.82 5.10
C SER A 16 -2.02 1.05 5.75
N LEU A 17 -0.84 1.68 5.92
CA LEU A 17 0.27 1.12 6.72
C LEU A 17 0.02 1.23 8.23
N GLY A 18 -0.59 2.33 8.68
CA GLY A 18 -0.72 2.62 10.11
C GLY A 18 -1.81 1.78 10.80
N SER A 19 -2.86 1.43 10.07
CA SER A 19 -4.06 0.81 10.64
C SER A 19 -4.74 -0.21 9.72
N GLY A 20 -4.11 -0.54 8.57
CA GLY A 20 -4.71 -1.35 7.52
C GLY A 20 -3.92 -2.63 7.20
N ALA A 21 -4.44 -3.36 6.21
CA ALA A 21 -3.87 -4.63 5.77
C ALA A 21 -2.44 -4.49 5.24
N ALA A 22 -2.08 -3.35 4.65
CA ALA A 22 -0.73 -3.08 4.17
C ALA A 22 0.32 -3.12 5.30
N GLY A 23 0.01 -2.54 6.47
CA GLY A 23 0.89 -2.62 7.64
C GLY A 23 0.99 -4.02 8.21
N ILE A 24 -0.14 -4.72 8.34
CA ILE A 24 -0.19 -6.10 8.86
C ILE A 24 0.57 -7.07 7.94
N ALA A 25 0.57 -6.80 6.63
CA ALA A 25 1.23 -7.65 5.64
C ALA A 25 2.76 -7.65 5.72
N LEU A 26 3.38 -6.61 6.31
CA LEU A 26 4.85 -6.49 6.38
C LEU A 26 5.50 -7.67 7.10
N LEU A 27 4.97 -8.05 8.27
CA LEU A 27 5.52 -9.17 9.05
C LEU A 27 5.50 -10.51 8.28
N PRO A 28 4.37 -10.98 7.72
CA PRO A 28 4.35 -12.23 6.95
C PRO A 28 5.16 -12.15 5.65
N PHE A 29 5.33 -10.96 5.05
CA PHE A 29 6.24 -10.77 3.92
C PHE A 29 7.70 -10.94 4.32
N GLU A 30 8.15 -10.29 5.39
CA GLU A 30 9.51 -10.46 5.92
C GLU A 30 9.78 -11.91 6.33
N GLN A 31 8.83 -12.55 7.01
CA GLN A 31 8.98 -13.94 7.44
C GLN A 31 9.08 -14.89 6.25
N ALA A 32 8.29 -14.67 5.19
CA ALA A 32 8.34 -15.48 3.97
C ALA A 32 9.65 -15.26 3.20
N ARG A 33 10.17 -14.03 3.16
CA ARG A 33 11.47 -13.69 2.57
C ARG A 33 12.64 -14.32 3.31
N LEU A 34 12.56 -14.41 4.64
CA LEU A 34 13.54 -15.10 5.48
C LEU A 34 13.31 -16.63 5.55
N GLU A 35 12.35 -17.16 4.80
CA GLU A 35 11.97 -18.59 4.79
C GLU A 35 11.54 -19.14 6.18
N THR A 36 11.15 -18.24 7.09
CA THR A 36 10.68 -18.58 8.44
C THR A 36 9.17 -18.80 8.52
N ALA A 37 8.43 -18.47 7.46
CA ALA A 37 7.00 -18.76 7.32
C ALA A 37 6.64 -19.11 5.86
N PRO A 38 5.51 -19.81 5.62
CA PRO A 38 5.10 -20.18 4.27
C PRO A 38 4.72 -18.96 3.40
N GLN A 39 5.14 -18.99 2.13
CA GLN A 39 4.75 -18.00 1.11
C GLN A 39 3.22 -17.86 0.94
N ALA A 40 2.45 -18.91 1.22
CA ALA A 40 0.98 -18.88 1.19
C ALA A 40 0.38 -17.86 2.19
N ALA A 41 1.02 -17.67 3.35
CA ALA A 41 0.58 -16.69 4.34
C ALA A 41 0.79 -15.25 3.83
N ALA A 42 1.95 -14.98 3.24
CA ALA A 42 2.25 -13.73 2.55
C ALA A 42 1.22 -13.46 1.43
N HIS A 43 0.99 -14.44 0.55
CA HIS A 43 0.07 -14.28 -0.58
C HIS A 43 -1.36 -13.96 -0.15
N ARG A 44 -1.84 -14.55 0.96
CA ARG A 44 -3.17 -14.24 1.51
C ARG A 44 -3.31 -12.76 1.89
N TRP A 45 -2.26 -12.16 2.44
CA TRP A 45 -2.25 -10.74 2.80
C TRP A 45 -2.14 -9.85 1.56
N ALA A 46 -1.34 -10.21 0.57
CA ALA A 46 -1.31 -9.52 -0.73
C ALA A 46 -2.69 -9.45 -1.38
N THR A 47 -3.41 -10.58 -1.42
CA THR A 47 -4.79 -10.65 -1.93
C THR A 47 -5.76 -9.84 -1.07
N THR A 48 -5.60 -9.83 0.25
CA THR A 48 -6.47 -9.06 1.15
C THR A 48 -6.30 -7.56 0.94
N MET A 49 -5.06 -7.08 0.81
CA MET A 49 -4.72 -5.68 0.59
C MET A 49 -5.21 -5.16 -0.77
N THR A 50 -5.28 -6.03 -1.77
CA THR A 50 -5.65 -5.67 -3.17
C THR A 50 -7.06 -6.11 -3.55
N ARG A 51 -7.86 -6.62 -2.60
CA ARG A 51 -9.21 -7.14 -2.88
C ARG A 51 -10.21 -6.06 -3.31
N GLY A 52 -10.00 -4.83 -2.84
CA GLY A 52 -10.76 -3.65 -3.25
C GLY A 52 -9.93 -2.73 -4.15
N PRO A 53 -10.55 -1.72 -4.77
CA PRO A 53 -9.82 -0.70 -5.50
C PRO A 53 -8.75 -0.06 -4.60
N VAL A 54 -7.51 -0.09 -5.06
CA VAL A 54 -6.43 0.66 -4.41
C VAL A 54 -6.57 2.12 -4.82
N THR A 55 -6.70 3.00 -3.84
CA THR A 55 -6.88 4.42 -4.12
C THR A 55 -5.54 5.06 -4.48
N ALA A 56 -5.54 6.18 -5.22
CA ALA A 56 -4.33 6.92 -5.56
C ALA A 56 -4.65 8.42 -5.63
N HIS A 57 -5.18 8.98 -4.54
CA HIS A 57 -5.69 10.34 -4.57
C HIS A 57 -4.55 11.36 -4.75
N PRO A 58 -4.62 12.26 -5.75
CA PRO A 58 -3.52 13.15 -6.08
C PRO A 58 -3.11 14.08 -4.94
N ASP A 59 -4.03 14.45 -4.05
CA ASP A 59 -3.72 15.36 -2.92
C ASP A 59 -3.46 14.64 -1.58
N HIS A 60 -3.78 13.36 -1.45
CA HIS A 60 -3.78 12.66 -0.15
C HIS A 60 -2.92 11.39 -0.11
N ALA A 61 -2.59 10.81 -1.27
CA ALA A 61 -1.74 9.64 -1.34
C ALA A 61 -0.36 9.93 -0.74
N CYS A 62 0.08 9.06 0.17
CA CYS A 62 1.37 9.15 0.86
C CYS A 62 1.84 7.75 1.25
N LEU A 63 3.02 7.61 1.85
CA LEU A 63 3.54 6.30 2.23
C LEU A 63 2.59 5.53 3.18
N TYR A 64 1.82 6.22 4.02
CA TYR A 64 0.99 5.58 5.03
C TYR A 64 -0.40 5.17 4.54
N ARG A 65 -0.82 5.59 3.35
CA ARG A 65 -2.14 5.28 2.81
C ARG A 65 -2.16 5.31 1.28
N ASP A 66 -3.14 4.64 0.68
CA ASP A 66 -3.35 4.60 -0.77
C ASP A 66 -2.26 3.80 -1.50
N ALA A 67 -2.17 3.91 -2.82
CA ALA A 67 -1.26 3.15 -3.69
C ALA A 67 0.20 3.09 -3.21
N PRO A 68 0.83 4.17 -2.68
CA PRO A 68 2.21 4.08 -2.19
C PRO A 68 2.39 3.11 -1.01
N ALA A 69 1.40 2.98 -0.13
CA ALA A 69 1.45 2.03 0.99
C ALA A 69 1.40 0.58 0.50
N VAL A 70 0.53 0.30 -0.48
CA VAL A 70 0.40 -1.02 -1.10
C VAL A 70 1.66 -1.38 -1.86
N ALA A 71 2.20 -0.44 -2.64
CA ALA A 71 3.45 -0.63 -3.39
C ALA A 71 4.62 -0.93 -2.45
N PHE A 72 4.74 -0.16 -1.36
CA PHE A 72 5.76 -0.38 -0.34
C PHE A 72 5.67 -1.78 0.26
N ALA A 73 4.47 -2.21 0.69
CA ALA A 73 4.28 -3.53 1.27
C ALA A 73 4.57 -4.65 0.27
N LEU A 74 4.12 -4.57 -0.99
CA LEU A 74 4.45 -5.57 -2.01
C LEU A 74 5.94 -5.61 -2.33
N HIS A 75 6.62 -4.47 -2.33
CA HIS A 75 8.06 -4.39 -2.54
C HIS A 75 8.84 -5.11 -1.43
N THR A 76 8.40 -5.01 -0.16
CA THR A 76 9.05 -5.74 0.95
C THR A 76 8.94 -7.26 0.84
N ALA A 77 7.96 -7.78 0.11
CA ALA A 77 7.81 -9.21 -0.12
C ALA A 77 8.88 -9.78 -1.08
N ASP A 78 9.53 -8.91 -1.88
CA ASP A 78 10.67 -9.27 -2.74
C ASP A 78 10.39 -10.50 -3.62
N HIS A 79 9.16 -10.62 -4.12
CA HIS A 79 8.67 -11.81 -4.81
C HIS A 79 8.25 -11.50 -6.25
N PRO A 80 8.74 -12.24 -7.26
CA PRO A 80 8.54 -11.92 -8.68
C PRO A 80 7.07 -11.93 -9.11
N ALA A 81 6.22 -12.72 -8.43
CA ALA A 81 4.78 -12.73 -8.70
C ALA A 81 4.08 -11.37 -8.52
N TYR A 82 4.68 -10.42 -7.81
CA TYR A 82 4.11 -9.08 -7.58
C TYR A 82 4.61 -8.03 -8.57
N ALA A 83 5.51 -8.35 -9.49
CA ALA A 83 6.11 -7.39 -10.42
C ALA A 83 5.06 -6.61 -11.24
N ALA A 84 4.08 -7.30 -11.84
CA ALA A 84 3.05 -6.64 -12.64
C ALA A 84 2.14 -5.70 -11.81
N ALA A 85 1.90 -6.04 -10.54
CA ALA A 85 1.14 -5.20 -9.63
C ALA A 85 1.96 -3.96 -9.22
N LEU A 86 3.27 -4.12 -8.98
CA LEU A 86 4.18 -3.02 -8.71
C LEU A 86 4.26 -2.06 -9.91
N ASP A 87 4.40 -2.56 -11.13
CA ASP A 87 4.43 -1.73 -12.35
C ASP A 87 3.17 -0.85 -12.48
N THR A 88 2.00 -1.43 -12.21
CA THR A 88 0.72 -0.71 -12.25
C THR A 88 0.65 0.37 -11.17
N LEU A 89 1.07 0.05 -9.94
CA LEU A 89 1.09 1.01 -8.83
C LEU A 89 2.07 2.16 -9.11
N ASP A 90 3.25 1.84 -9.63
CA ASP A 90 4.28 2.82 -9.98
C ASP A 90 3.80 3.79 -11.07
N GLU A 91 3.07 3.31 -12.07
CA GLU A 91 2.47 4.19 -13.08
C GLU A 91 1.47 5.19 -12.47
N HIS A 92 0.62 4.73 -11.54
CA HIS A 92 -0.32 5.60 -10.84
C HIS A 92 0.39 6.60 -9.92
N ILE A 93 1.41 6.16 -9.18
CA ILE A 93 2.22 7.01 -8.30
C ILE A 93 2.98 8.06 -9.13
N ALA A 94 3.54 7.69 -10.27
CA ALA A 94 4.19 8.61 -11.20
C ALA A 94 3.20 9.66 -11.74
N THR A 95 1.96 9.24 -12.04
CA THR A 95 0.90 10.15 -12.49
C THR A 95 0.51 11.16 -11.42
N VAL A 96 0.31 10.73 -10.18
CA VAL A 96 0.09 11.63 -9.03
C VAL A 96 1.26 12.60 -8.84
N THR A 97 2.49 12.09 -8.92
CA THR A 97 3.70 12.89 -8.75
C THR A 97 3.80 13.97 -9.83
N ARG A 98 3.60 13.62 -11.11
CA ARG A 98 3.57 14.58 -12.23
C ARG A 98 2.50 15.64 -12.05
N HIS A 99 1.29 15.25 -11.62
CA HIS A 99 0.20 16.19 -11.36
C HIS A 99 0.55 17.21 -10.27
N ARG A 100 1.18 16.77 -9.16
CA ARG A 100 1.66 17.67 -8.10
C ARG A 100 2.73 18.63 -8.63
N LEU A 101 3.70 18.11 -9.39
CA LEU A 101 4.77 18.92 -9.99
C LEU A 101 4.22 19.99 -10.94
N SER A 102 3.25 19.65 -11.80
CA SER A 102 2.64 20.63 -12.72
C SER A 102 1.92 21.77 -12.00
N ARG A 103 1.33 21.50 -10.82
CA ARG A 103 0.69 22.54 -10.00
C ARG A 103 1.71 23.46 -9.36
N CYS A 104 2.85 22.93 -8.92
CA CYS A 104 3.95 23.73 -8.39
C CYS A 104 4.59 24.59 -9.50
N SER A 105 4.82 24.05 -10.70
CA SER A 105 5.43 24.81 -11.80
C SER A 105 4.52 25.90 -12.37
N HIS A 106 3.19 25.79 -12.23
CA HIS A 106 2.25 26.83 -12.63
C HIS A 106 2.18 28.00 -11.62
N THR A 107 2.73 27.82 -10.42
CA THR A 107 2.66 28.79 -9.30
C THR A 107 4.04 29.38 -8.98
N ILE A 108 4.88 29.58 -10.00
CA ILE A 108 6.13 30.36 -9.87
C ILE A 108 5.99 31.62 -10.74
N PRO A 109 5.58 32.76 -10.15
CA PRO A 109 5.66 34.08 -10.79
C PRO A 109 7.10 34.62 -10.86
#